data_AF-A0A9X8E5S2-F1
#
_entry.id   AF-A0A9X8E5S2-F1
#
_cell.length_a   1.000
_cell.length_b   1.000
_cell.length_c   1.000
_cell.angle_alpha   90.00
_cell.angle_beta   90.00
_cell.angle_gamma   90.00
#
_symmetry.space_group_name_H-M   'P 1'
#
loop_
_entity.id
_entity.type
_entity.pdbx_description
1 polymer ?
#
loop_
_entity_poly.entity_id
_entity_poly.type
_entity_poly.pdbx_seq_one_letter_code
_entity_poly.pdbx_strand_id
1 'polypeptide(L)'
;FHRALPGVLMTVGANTQGQLGDASLKNQWVPQLLNAKGPATTSVRPTRFRVDGCTEEDPSSCLLGRDIRAVAAGAAHVVAVVTGTAGAWSWGMGEAGQLGHPKPPVPASASKFFRPTFRVLRPRFIQALRDVHVTHVACGSAHTLFLTKELRVFGCGSNSHGQLLGEAPKDADEVAIVEEPKDLEWTPPSGSVRQIGAGEHHSIALTTDGAVFTWGRNDKGQLGHTSSGDAKSARVPTQVPGLPSIETIFTAYNATFAVEFAQAVALPKVDKAAATKKTKGNAVKAPPAKRSKK
;
A
#
# COMPACT_ATOMS: atom_id res chain seq x y z
N PHE A 1 -9.98 11.12 -15.00
CA PHE A 1 -10.69 10.18 -14.11
C PHE A 1 -12.15 10.53 -14.08
N HIS A 2 -13.01 9.72 -14.71
CA HIS A 2 -14.46 9.90 -14.70
C HIS A 2 -14.99 9.68 -13.27
N ARG A 3 -15.34 10.77 -12.58
CA ARG A 3 -15.91 10.76 -11.21
C ARG A 3 -17.39 10.32 -11.14
N ALA A 4 -17.93 9.82 -12.26
CA ALA A 4 -19.36 9.47 -12.40
C ALA A 4 -19.60 7.95 -12.47
N LEU A 5 -18.54 7.15 -12.44
CA LEU A 5 -18.64 5.70 -12.30
C LEU A 5 -18.19 5.35 -10.87
N PRO A 6 -18.87 4.42 -10.17
CA PRO A 6 -18.44 3.97 -8.85
C PRO A 6 -16.97 3.55 -8.85
N GLY A 7 -16.24 3.70 -7.74
CA GLY A 7 -14.90 3.13 -7.58
C GLY A 7 -14.86 1.68 -8.04
N VAL A 8 -14.26 1.44 -9.20
CA VAL A 8 -14.25 0.13 -9.82
C VAL A 8 -13.02 -0.63 -9.35
N LEU A 9 -13.21 -1.64 -8.49
CA LEU A 9 -12.14 -2.60 -8.18
C LEU A 9 -12.12 -3.69 -9.26
N MET A 10 -11.09 -3.64 -10.11
CA MET A 10 -10.82 -4.69 -11.10
C MET A 10 -9.66 -5.56 -10.65
N THR A 11 -9.73 -6.86 -10.94
CA THR A 11 -8.68 -7.83 -10.64
C THR A 11 -8.34 -8.65 -11.90
N VAL A 12 -7.08 -9.04 -12.04
CA VAL A 12 -6.57 -9.82 -13.18
C VAL A 12 -5.32 -10.59 -12.75
N GLY A 13 -5.03 -11.71 -13.41
CA GLY A 13 -3.80 -12.49 -13.22
C GLY A 13 -4.01 -13.82 -12.50
N ALA A 14 -3.03 -14.21 -11.68
CA ALA A 14 -3.05 -15.48 -10.97
C ALA A 14 -4.08 -15.48 -9.83
N ASN A 15 -4.79 -16.59 -9.65
CA ASN A 15 -5.84 -16.73 -8.64
C ASN A 15 -5.78 -18.04 -7.84
N THR A 16 -4.64 -18.70 -7.85
CA THR A 16 -4.48 -20.04 -7.24
C THR A 16 -4.67 -20.04 -5.72
N GLN A 17 -4.59 -18.87 -5.08
CA GLN A 17 -4.84 -18.70 -3.65
C GLN A 17 -6.09 -17.87 -3.37
N GLY A 18 -6.89 -17.53 -4.40
CA GLY A 18 -8.09 -16.69 -4.26
C GLY A 18 -7.78 -15.20 -4.17
N GLN A 19 -6.57 -14.76 -4.52
CA GLN A 19 -6.12 -13.37 -4.42
C GLN A 19 -6.86 -12.41 -5.37
N LEU A 20 -7.57 -12.93 -6.38
CA LEU A 20 -8.44 -12.08 -7.20
C LEU A 20 -9.79 -11.81 -6.53
N GLY A 21 -10.17 -12.56 -5.49
CA GLY A 21 -11.37 -12.30 -4.66
C GLY A 21 -12.72 -12.68 -5.30
N ASP A 22 -12.73 -13.31 -6.48
CA ASP A 22 -13.93 -13.70 -7.24
C ASP A 22 -14.48 -15.08 -6.83
N ALA A 23 -13.81 -15.74 -5.88
CA ALA A 23 -14.00 -17.12 -5.45
C ALA A 23 -13.87 -18.21 -6.53
N SER A 24 -13.36 -17.89 -7.72
CA SER A 24 -13.27 -18.86 -8.81
C SER A 24 -12.08 -19.80 -8.68
N LEU A 25 -11.01 -19.37 -8.01
CA LEU A 25 -9.69 -20.01 -8.00
C LEU A 25 -9.11 -20.24 -9.41
N LYS A 26 -9.62 -19.51 -10.40
CA LYS A 26 -9.17 -19.56 -11.80
C LYS A 26 -8.45 -18.28 -12.16
N ASN A 27 -7.36 -18.43 -12.90
CA ASN A 27 -6.63 -17.28 -13.42
C ASN A 27 -7.53 -16.48 -14.36
N GLN A 28 -7.40 -15.15 -14.29
CA GLN A 28 -8.12 -14.22 -15.15
C GLN A 28 -7.14 -13.60 -16.13
N TRP A 29 -7.41 -13.75 -17.43
CA TRP A 29 -6.55 -13.27 -18.52
C TRP A 29 -6.89 -11.85 -18.98
N VAL A 30 -8.03 -11.34 -18.53
CA VAL A 30 -8.52 -9.98 -18.79
C VAL A 30 -9.06 -9.39 -17.49
N PRO A 31 -8.93 -8.06 -17.27
CA PRO A 31 -9.48 -7.40 -16.09
C PRO A 31 -10.95 -7.73 -15.87
N GLN A 32 -11.23 -8.32 -14.70
CA GLN A 32 -12.57 -8.62 -14.26
C GLN A 32 -12.99 -7.63 -13.19
N LEU A 33 -14.24 -7.18 -13.29
CA LEU A 33 -14.92 -6.56 -12.16
C LEU A 33 -15.05 -7.61 -11.07
N LEU A 34 -14.56 -7.28 -9.86
CA LEU A 34 -14.69 -8.19 -8.72
C LEU A 34 -16.16 -8.52 -8.42
N ASN A 35 -17.09 -7.68 -8.90
CA ASN A 35 -18.50 -8.00 -8.93
C ASN A 35 -19.26 -7.16 -9.98
N ALA A 36 -19.51 -7.75 -11.15
CA ALA A 36 -20.20 -7.10 -12.26
C ALA A 36 -21.71 -6.84 -12.03
N LYS A 37 -22.28 -7.32 -10.91
CA LYS A 37 -23.72 -7.26 -10.61
C LYS A 37 -24.10 -6.22 -9.55
N GLY A 38 -23.17 -5.35 -9.13
CA GLY A 38 -23.43 -4.30 -8.14
C GLY A 38 -24.30 -3.15 -8.69
N PRO A 39 -25.03 -2.41 -7.84
CA PRO A 39 -25.81 -1.26 -8.27
C PRO A 39 -24.92 -0.17 -8.89
N ALA A 40 -25.45 0.54 -9.89
CA ALA A 40 -24.70 1.51 -10.71
C ALA A 40 -24.29 2.80 -9.99
N THR A 41 -24.72 3.01 -8.74
CA THR A 41 -24.50 4.27 -8.00
C THR A 41 -23.94 4.06 -6.59
N THR A 42 -22.95 4.88 -6.25
CA THR A 42 -22.40 5.06 -4.90
C THR A 42 -23.41 5.84 -4.05
N SER A 43 -24.06 5.22 -3.07
CA SER A 43 -24.90 5.96 -2.12
C SER A 43 -24.01 6.77 -1.17
N VAL A 44 -24.15 8.09 -1.24
CA VAL A 44 -23.49 9.07 -0.38
C VAL A 44 -24.29 9.18 0.93
N ARG A 45 -23.78 8.57 2.00
CA ARG A 45 -23.68 9.11 3.38
C ARG A 45 -23.26 7.99 4.35
N PRO A 46 -22.05 8.05 4.93
CA PRO A 46 -21.72 7.20 6.05
C PRO A 46 -22.45 7.71 7.30
N THR A 47 -23.24 6.87 7.97
CA THR A 47 -23.63 7.12 9.36
C THR A 47 -22.56 6.51 10.27
N ARG A 48 -22.33 7.12 11.44
CA ARG A 48 -21.15 6.94 12.31
C ARG A 48 -20.73 5.51 12.64
N PHE A 49 -21.56 4.49 12.41
CA PHE A 49 -21.26 3.08 12.67
C PHE A 49 -21.89 2.09 11.67
N ARG A 50 -22.54 2.58 10.61
CA ARG A 50 -23.17 1.75 9.58
C ARG A 50 -23.14 2.47 8.24
N VAL A 51 -22.43 1.89 7.28
CA VAL A 51 -22.78 2.09 5.87
C VAL A 51 -23.91 1.10 5.62
N ASP A 52 -25.11 1.60 5.32
CA ASP A 52 -26.27 0.75 5.01
C ASP A 52 -25.85 -0.37 4.02
N GLY A 53 -25.97 -1.63 4.47
CA GLY A 53 -25.67 -2.82 3.68
C GLY A 53 -24.30 -3.50 3.90
N CYS A 54 -23.36 -2.87 4.62
CA CYS A 54 -22.09 -3.52 4.99
C CYS A 54 -22.22 -4.15 6.38
N THR A 55 -22.83 -5.33 6.50
CA THR A 55 -22.84 -6.09 7.77
C THR A 55 -21.60 -6.99 7.86
N GLU A 56 -21.20 -7.32 9.09
CA GLU A 56 -20.17 -8.33 9.38
C GLU A 56 -20.46 -9.69 8.70
N GLU A 57 -21.71 -9.92 8.29
CA GLU A 57 -22.24 -11.17 7.74
C GLU A 57 -22.24 -11.25 6.19
N ASP A 58 -22.19 -10.14 5.45
CA ASP A 58 -22.02 -10.14 3.98
C ASP A 58 -20.95 -9.13 3.52
N PRO A 59 -19.65 -9.48 3.64
CA PRO A 59 -18.56 -8.56 3.33
C PRO A 59 -18.30 -8.40 1.83
N SER A 60 -18.83 -9.29 0.98
CA SER A 60 -18.58 -9.29 -0.46
C SER A 60 -19.39 -8.25 -1.23
N SER A 61 -20.53 -7.83 -0.67
CA SER A 61 -21.36 -6.76 -1.21
C SER A 61 -20.89 -5.35 -0.79
N CYS A 62 -20.03 -5.24 0.24
CA CYS A 62 -19.61 -3.94 0.75
C CYS A 62 -18.61 -3.19 -0.16
N LEU A 63 -17.80 -3.91 -0.95
CA LEU A 63 -16.95 -3.30 -1.97
C LEU A 63 -17.74 -2.90 -3.24
N LEU A 64 -19.05 -3.14 -3.29
CA LEU A 64 -19.87 -2.85 -4.46
C LEU A 64 -20.17 -1.38 -4.60
N GLY A 65 -19.68 -0.81 -5.69
CA GLY A 65 -19.99 0.56 -6.05
C GLY A 65 -19.58 1.53 -4.95
N ARG A 66 -18.37 1.34 -4.40
CA ARG A 66 -17.77 2.19 -3.37
C ARG A 66 -16.35 2.56 -3.78
N ASP A 67 -15.93 3.75 -3.40
CA ASP A 67 -14.60 4.25 -3.73
C ASP A 67 -13.55 3.57 -2.86
N ILE A 68 -12.60 2.86 -3.48
CA ILE A 68 -11.46 2.29 -2.79
C ILE A 68 -10.44 3.41 -2.52
N ARG A 69 -10.18 3.67 -1.24
CA ARG A 69 -9.22 4.68 -0.79
C ARG A 69 -7.78 4.19 -0.93
N ALA A 70 -7.54 2.94 -0.55
CA ALA A 70 -6.23 2.32 -0.58
C ALA A 70 -6.36 0.84 -0.93
N VAL A 71 -5.40 0.32 -1.67
CA VAL A 71 -5.29 -1.10 -2.01
C VAL A 71 -3.82 -1.49 -2.00
N ALA A 72 -3.52 -2.66 -1.47
CA ALA A 72 -2.20 -3.25 -1.53
C ALA A 72 -2.31 -4.76 -1.80
N ALA A 73 -1.40 -5.27 -2.62
CA ALA A 73 -1.32 -6.68 -2.96
C ALA A 73 0.04 -7.21 -2.54
N GLY A 74 0.04 -8.31 -1.78
CA GLY A 74 1.24 -9.07 -1.45
C GLY A 74 1.46 -10.21 -2.45
N ALA A 75 2.25 -11.22 -2.06
CA ALA A 75 2.55 -12.35 -2.96
C ALA A 75 1.29 -13.14 -3.38
N ALA A 76 0.33 -13.29 -2.48
CA ALA A 76 -0.89 -14.06 -2.73
C ALA A 76 -2.10 -13.58 -1.90
N HIS A 77 -2.10 -12.33 -1.44
CA HIS A 77 -3.20 -11.74 -0.69
C HIS A 77 -3.37 -10.28 -1.08
N VAL A 78 -4.56 -9.74 -0.85
CA VAL A 78 -4.90 -8.36 -1.15
C VAL A 78 -5.63 -7.76 0.03
N VAL A 79 -5.36 -6.49 0.30
CA VAL A 79 -6.04 -5.69 1.30
C VAL A 79 -6.56 -4.41 0.64
N ALA A 80 -7.79 -4.03 0.97
CA ALA A 80 -8.41 -2.81 0.49
C ALA A 80 -9.08 -2.04 1.63
N VAL A 81 -9.08 -0.71 1.49
CA VAL A 81 -9.75 0.23 2.40
C VAL A 81 -10.80 0.98 1.61
N VAL A 82 -12.03 1.01 2.12
CA VAL A 82 -13.14 1.72 1.50
C VAL A 82 -13.17 3.17 2.01
N THR A 83 -13.47 4.11 1.11
CA THR A 83 -13.59 5.52 1.45
C THR A 83 -14.75 5.74 2.40
N GLY A 84 -14.49 6.42 3.52
CA GLY A 84 -15.51 6.78 4.51
C GLY A 84 -15.87 5.67 5.51
N THR A 85 -15.16 4.53 5.49
CA THR A 85 -15.32 3.47 6.49
C THR A 85 -14.14 3.45 7.47
N ALA A 86 -14.38 2.94 8.67
CA ALA A 86 -13.32 2.39 9.50
C ALA A 86 -12.97 0.96 9.01
N GLY A 87 -11.79 0.46 9.37
CA GLY A 87 -11.34 -0.88 9.07
C GLY A 87 -10.80 -1.10 7.65
N ALA A 88 -10.61 -2.38 7.32
CA ALA A 88 -10.08 -2.85 6.06
C ALA A 88 -10.67 -4.22 5.70
N TRP A 89 -10.60 -4.57 4.42
CA TRP A 89 -11.01 -5.86 3.86
C TRP A 89 -9.80 -6.58 3.30
N SER A 90 -9.76 -7.89 3.50
CA SER A 90 -8.67 -8.75 3.02
C SER A 90 -9.17 -10.04 2.42
N TRP A 91 -8.42 -10.57 1.44
CA TRP A 91 -8.70 -11.85 0.80
C TRP A 91 -7.43 -12.45 0.18
N GLY A 92 -7.49 -13.72 -0.20
CA GLY A 92 -6.41 -14.53 -0.73
C GLY A 92 -5.88 -15.55 0.28
N MET A 93 -4.57 -15.78 0.23
CA MET A 93 -3.81 -16.67 1.10
C MET A 93 -3.74 -16.15 2.53
N GLY A 94 -4.06 -16.97 3.53
CA GLY A 94 -4.07 -16.58 4.95
C GLY A 94 -3.29 -17.46 5.92
N GLU A 95 -2.58 -18.50 5.43
CA GLU A 95 -1.92 -19.47 6.31
C GLU A 95 -0.84 -18.86 7.22
N ALA A 96 -0.27 -17.72 6.85
CA ALA A 96 0.72 -17.03 7.68
C ALA A 96 0.09 -15.93 8.56
N GLY A 97 -1.24 -15.80 8.60
CA GLY A 97 -1.95 -14.74 9.33
C GLY A 97 -2.04 -13.40 8.59
N GLN A 98 -1.54 -13.30 7.35
CA GLN A 98 -1.41 -12.03 6.61
C GLN A 98 -2.75 -11.35 6.28
N LEU A 99 -3.86 -12.08 6.41
CA LEU A 99 -5.20 -11.52 6.23
C LEU A 99 -5.73 -10.84 7.49
N GLY A 100 -5.12 -11.05 8.66
CA GLY A 100 -5.65 -10.48 9.89
C GLY A 100 -6.95 -11.12 10.37
N HIS A 101 -7.26 -12.34 9.92
CA HIS A 101 -8.40 -13.12 10.42
C HIS A 101 -7.89 -14.30 11.25
N PRO A 102 -8.51 -14.58 12.41
CA PRO A 102 -8.16 -15.75 13.20
C PRO A 102 -8.40 -17.01 12.38
N LYS A 103 -7.49 -17.99 12.49
CA LYS A 103 -7.68 -19.26 11.81
C LYS A 103 -8.85 -20.02 12.45
N PRO A 104 -9.66 -20.72 11.65
CA PRO A 104 -10.69 -21.58 12.21
C PRO A 104 -10.03 -22.67 13.07
N PRO A 105 -10.61 -23.00 14.24
CA PRO A 105 -10.06 -24.01 15.12
C PRO A 105 -9.99 -25.34 14.37
N VAL A 106 -8.86 -26.04 14.49
CA VAL A 106 -8.68 -27.34 13.86
C VAL A 106 -9.44 -28.38 14.70
N PRO A 107 -10.41 -29.11 14.13
CA PRO A 107 -11.11 -30.16 14.86
C PRO A 107 -10.12 -31.22 15.37
N ALA A 108 -10.36 -31.76 16.56
CA ALA A 108 -9.48 -32.78 17.17
C ALA A 108 -9.33 -34.05 16.29
N SER A 109 -10.34 -34.34 15.46
CA SER A 109 -10.36 -35.47 14.52
C SER A 109 -9.65 -35.19 13.19
N ALA A 110 -9.22 -33.95 12.93
CA ALA A 110 -8.64 -33.58 11.64
C ALA A 110 -7.20 -34.11 11.52
N SER A 111 -6.92 -34.81 10.41
CA SER A 111 -5.59 -35.29 10.09
C SER A 111 -4.58 -34.15 10.01
N LYS A 112 -3.40 -34.34 10.60
CA LYS A 112 -2.26 -33.41 10.44
C LYS A 112 -1.76 -33.35 8.99
N PHE A 113 -1.97 -34.40 8.20
CA PHE A 113 -1.49 -34.50 6.81
C PHE A 113 -2.44 -33.86 5.79
N PHE A 114 -3.73 -33.72 6.12
CA PHE A 114 -4.76 -33.22 5.20
C PHE A 114 -5.43 -31.94 5.71
N ARG A 115 -4.64 -31.02 6.25
CA ARG A 115 -5.17 -29.72 6.69
C ARG A 115 -5.38 -28.82 5.48
N PRO A 116 -6.60 -28.31 5.25
CA PRO A 116 -6.83 -27.35 4.18
C PRO A 116 -6.09 -26.05 4.52
N THR A 117 -5.38 -25.52 3.53
CA THR A 117 -4.75 -24.19 3.64
C THR A 117 -5.81 -23.13 3.90
N PHE A 118 -5.59 -22.28 4.92
CA PHE A 118 -6.50 -21.20 5.22
C PHE A 118 -6.47 -20.13 4.12
N ARG A 119 -7.63 -19.90 3.51
CA ARG A 119 -7.85 -18.91 2.45
C ARG A 119 -9.16 -18.19 2.65
N VAL A 120 -9.21 -16.95 2.19
CA VAL A 120 -10.43 -16.14 2.11
C VAL A 120 -10.65 -15.79 0.66
N LEU A 121 -11.64 -16.42 0.03
CA LEU A 121 -11.80 -16.38 -1.43
C LEU A 121 -12.59 -15.17 -1.94
N ARG A 122 -13.23 -14.44 -1.03
CA ARG A 122 -13.92 -13.16 -1.29
C ARG A 122 -13.49 -12.15 -0.25
N PRO A 123 -13.47 -10.84 -0.59
CA PRO A 123 -13.21 -9.79 0.37
C PRO A 123 -13.97 -10.00 1.68
N ARG A 124 -13.23 -10.05 2.78
CA ARG A 124 -13.76 -10.23 4.14
C ARG A 124 -13.30 -9.08 5.01
N PHE A 125 -14.21 -8.56 5.83
CA PHE A 125 -13.89 -7.50 6.78
C PHE A 125 -12.98 -8.01 7.90
N ILE A 126 -11.96 -7.21 8.24
CA ILE A 126 -11.01 -7.52 9.31
C ILE A 126 -11.60 -7.07 10.64
N GLN A 127 -12.14 -8.00 11.42
CA GLN A 127 -12.87 -7.70 12.65
C GLN A 127 -12.04 -6.93 13.69
N ALA A 128 -10.77 -7.30 13.84
CA ALA A 128 -9.84 -6.62 14.75
C ALA A 128 -9.61 -5.13 14.40
N LEU A 129 -9.95 -4.67 13.19
CA LEU A 129 -9.82 -3.27 12.76
C LEU A 129 -11.16 -2.52 12.74
N ARG A 130 -12.23 -3.08 13.34
CA ARG A 130 -13.60 -2.52 13.31
C ARG A 130 -13.71 -1.04 13.66
N ASP A 131 -12.94 -0.60 14.65
CA ASP A 131 -12.97 0.77 15.19
C ASP A 131 -11.69 1.55 14.84
N VAL A 132 -10.85 1.02 13.93
CA VAL A 132 -9.56 1.60 13.54
C VAL A 132 -9.69 2.29 12.18
N HIS A 133 -9.33 3.58 12.12
CA HIS A 133 -9.39 4.34 10.87
C HIS A 133 -8.12 4.14 10.03
N VAL A 134 -8.10 3.09 9.21
CA VAL A 134 -6.98 2.80 8.31
C VAL A 134 -6.93 3.83 7.18
N THR A 135 -5.74 4.40 6.94
CA THR A 135 -5.50 5.39 5.88
C THR A 135 -4.67 4.85 4.72
N HIS A 136 -3.70 3.98 5.01
CA HIS A 136 -2.82 3.33 4.04
C HIS A 136 -2.60 1.87 4.44
N VAL A 137 -2.31 1.04 3.43
CA VAL A 137 -2.00 -0.38 3.59
C VAL A 137 -0.77 -0.73 2.77
N ALA A 138 0.05 -1.64 3.28
CA ALA A 138 1.20 -2.20 2.57
C ALA A 138 1.25 -3.70 2.80
N CYS A 139 1.46 -4.48 1.74
CA CYS A 139 1.46 -5.93 1.78
C CYS A 139 2.82 -6.46 1.33
N GLY A 140 3.45 -7.27 2.18
CA GLY A 140 4.66 -8.00 1.87
C GLY A 140 4.38 -9.37 1.26
N SER A 141 5.33 -10.31 1.36
CA SER A 141 5.10 -11.68 0.87
C SER A 141 4.01 -12.38 1.70
N ALA A 142 4.14 -12.31 3.03
CA ALA A 142 3.27 -12.99 3.97
C ALA A 142 2.99 -12.15 5.24
N HIS A 143 3.10 -10.83 5.15
CA HIS A 143 2.76 -9.90 6.23
C HIS A 143 2.09 -8.65 5.67
N THR A 144 1.33 -7.96 6.50
CA THR A 144 0.57 -6.77 6.15
C THR A 144 0.78 -5.70 7.20
N LEU A 145 0.95 -4.46 6.75
CA LEU A 145 1.03 -3.27 7.58
C LEU A 145 -0.15 -2.34 7.27
N PHE A 146 -0.66 -1.70 8.32
CA PHE A 146 -1.76 -0.73 8.24
C PHE A 146 -1.31 0.56 8.93
N LEU A 147 -1.45 1.69 8.26
CA LEU A 147 -1.21 3.01 8.85
C LEU A 147 -2.56 3.65 9.17
N THR A 148 -2.77 3.98 10.45
CA THR A 148 -4.02 4.58 10.90
C THR A 148 -4.01 6.10 10.80
N LYS A 149 -5.17 6.73 10.94
CA LYS A 149 -5.32 8.20 10.98
C LYS A 149 -4.61 8.81 12.18
N GLU A 150 -4.49 8.06 13.27
CA GLU A 150 -3.77 8.40 14.49
C GLU A 150 -2.24 8.21 14.34
N LEU A 151 -1.75 7.94 13.13
CA LEU A 151 -0.34 7.76 12.79
C LEU A 151 0.30 6.57 13.52
N ARG A 152 -0.52 5.58 13.88
CA ARG A 152 -0.10 4.29 14.44
C ARG A 152 0.10 3.27 13.33
N VAL A 153 1.05 2.36 13.52
CA VAL A 153 1.30 1.26 12.59
C VAL A 153 0.79 -0.03 13.23
N PHE A 154 -0.14 -0.68 12.56
CA PHE A 154 -0.62 -2.00 12.92
C PHE A 154 -0.03 -3.04 11.96
N GLY A 155 0.07 -4.29 12.39
CA GLY A 155 0.55 -5.35 11.52
C GLY A 155 0.02 -6.74 11.87
N CYS A 156 -0.07 -7.59 10.85
CA CYS A 156 -0.40 -9.01 10.96
C CYS A 156 0.37 -9.85 9.92
N GLY A 157 0.44 -11.15 10.15
CA GLY A 157 1.10 -12.12 9.28
C GLY A 157 2.35 -12.75 9.88
N SER A 158 3.22 -13.23 8.99
CA SER A 158 4.50 -13.83 9.35
C SER A 158 5.40 -12.82 10.03
N ASN A 159 6.05 -13.23 11.11
CA ASN A 159 7.01 -12.44 11.86
C ASN A 159 8.36 -13.16 12.05
N SER A 160 8.70 -14.09 11.14
CA SER A 160 9.90 -14.93 11.24
C SER A 160 11.23 -14.14 11.31
N HIS A 161 11.26 -12.93 10.74
CA HIS A 161 12.44 -12.05 10.73
C HIS A 161 12.24 -10.78 11.57
N GLY A 162 11.13 -10.67 12.33
CA GLY A 162 10.81 -9.48 13.12
C GLY A 162 10.18 -8.33 12.33
N GLN A 163 9.68 -8.58 11.11
CA GLN A 163 9.00 -7.58 10.27
C GLN A 163 7.71 -7.01 10.89
N LEU A 164 7.18 -7.63 11.94
CA LEU A 164 6.05 -7.13 12.74
C LEU A 164 6.47 -6.79 14.18
N LEU A 165 7.76 -6.58 14.42
CA LEU A 165 8.35 -6.29 15.73
C LEU A 165 8.07 -7.38 16.79
N GLY A 166 8.49 -7.14 18.02
CA GLY A 166 8.31 -8.08 19.14
C GLY A 166 9.43 -9.11 19.27
N GLU A 167 9.25 -10.01 20.24
CA GLU A 167 10.25 -11.01 20.60
C GLU A 167 10.36 -12.12 19.56
N ALA A 168 11.57 -12.67 19.42
CA ALA A 168 11.76 -13.89 18.64
C ALA A 168 11.03 -15.06 19.34
N PRO A 169 10.52 -16.03 18.57
CA PRO A 169 10.01 -17.28 19.15
C PRO A 169 11.10 -17.94 20.00
N LYS A 170 10.70 -18.54 21.12
CA LYS A 170 11.63 -19.14 22.08
C LYS A 170 12.24 -20.42 21.54
N ASP A 171 11.45 -21.17 20.78
CA ASP A 171 11.84 -22.40 20.13
C ASP A 171 12.04 -22.18 18.62
N ALA A 172 13.09 -22.79 18.06
CA ALA A 172 13.41 -22.66 16.62
C ALA A 172 12.32 -23.24 15.71
N ASP A 173 11.53 -24.18 16.22
CA ASP A 173 10.43 -24.82 15.50
C ASP A 173 9.09 -24.03 15.61
N GLU A 174 9.02 -23.02 16.47
CA GLU A 174 7.84 -22.18 16.64
C GLU A 174 7.77 -21.14 15.52
N VAL A 175 6.65 -21.16 14.77
CA VAL A 175 6.42 -20.19 13.69
C VAL A 175 5.86 -18.91 14.29
N ALA A 176 6.66 -17.84 14.30
CA ALA A 176 6.20 -16.52 14.72
C ALA A 176 5.16 -15.96 13.73
N ILE A 177 3.89 -15.94 14.15
CA ILE A 177 2.74 -15.44 13.40
C ILE A 177 1.93 -14.50 14.27
N VAL A 178 1.49 -13.39 13.69
CA VAL A 178 0.51 -12.47 14.25
C VAL A 178 -0.79 -12.64 13.48
N GLU A 179 -1.75 -13.40 14.00
CA GLU A 179 -2.97 -13.77 13.23
C GLU A 179 -3.93 -12.60 12.98
N GLU A 180 -4.01 -11.66 13.93
CA GLU A 180 -4.89 -10.49 13.87
C GLU A 180 -4.06 -9.22 13.94
N PRO A 181 -4.45 -8.11 13.26
CA PRO A 181 -3.70 -6.86 13.31
C PRO A 181 -3.59 -6.34 14.73
N LYS A 182 -2.35 -6.10 15.17
CA LYS A 182 -2.02 -5.49 16.46
C LYS A 182 -1.25 -4.21 16.23
N ASP A 183 -1.41 -3.26 17.15
CA ASP A 183 -0.53 -2.09 17.21
C ASP A 183 0.91 -2.59 17.42
N LEU A 184 1.85 -2.12 16.60
CA LEU A 184 3.25 -2.47 16.72
C LEU A 184 3.92 -1.75 17.91
N GLU A 185 3.21 -0.82 18.54
CA GLU A 185 3.64 -0.06 19.71
C GLU A 185 4.92 0.77 19.51
N TRP A 186 5.31 0.95 18.26
CA TRP A 186 6.47 1.74 17.89
C TRP A 186 6.12 3.21 17.67
N THR A 187 6.95 4.09 18.23
CA THR A 187 6.96 5.52 17.93
C THR A 187 8.35 5.93 17.46
N PRO A 188 8.47 6.64 16.32
CA PRO A 188 9.75 7.14 15.87
C PRO A 188 10.30 8.16 16.89
N PRO A 189 11.64 8.30 17.02
CA PRO A 189 12.25 9.28 17.92
C PRO A 189 11.88 10.74 17.61
N SER A 190 11.55 11.04 16.36
CA SER A 190 11.13 12.35 15.87
C SER A 190 10.09 12.20 14.76
N GLY A 191 9.22 13.20 14.64
CA GLY A 191 8.11 13.20 13.68
C GLY A 191 7.05 12.14 13.98
N SER A 192 6.25 11.82 12.95
CA SER A 192 5.24 10.76 13.01
C SER A 192 5.24 9.98 11.70
N VAL A 193 4.78 8.73 11.71
CA VAL A 193 4.76 7.92 10.49
C VAL A 193 3.76 8.49 9.49
N ARG A 194 4.20 8.79 8.26
CA ARG A 194 3.36 9.30 7.18
C ARG A 194 3.18 8.30 6.04
N GLN A 195 4.16 7.42 5.83
CA GLN A 195 4.10 6.38 4.80
C GLN A 195 4.70 5.08 5.33
N ILE A 196 4.16 3.95 4.87
CA ILE A 196 4.62 2.59 5.19
C ILE A 196 4.87 1.82 3.90
N GLY A 197 5.72 0.80 3.98
CA GLY A 197 5.98 -0.14 2.91
C GLY A 197 6.35 -1.52 3.47
N ALA A 198 6.12 -2.55 2.67
CA ALA A 198 6.36 -3.94 3.04
C ALA A 198 7.00 -4.68 1.86
N GLY A 199 8.19 -5.22 2.07
CA GLY A 199 8.86 -6.10 1.12
C GLY A 199 8.59 -7.57 1.42
N GLU A 200 9.45 -8.49 0.97
CA GLU A 200 9.25 -9.93 1.18
C GLU A 200 9.11 -10.27 2.68
N HIS A 201 10.14 -9.93 3.46
CA HIS A 201 10.22 -10.16 4.90
C HIS A 201 10.82 -8.96 5.65
N HIS A 202 10.73 -7.77 5.07
CA HIS A 202 11.17 -6.52 5.70
C HIS A 202 10.08 -5.47 5.56
N SER A 203 10.19 -4.44 6.39
CA SER A 203 9.23 -3.35 6.49
C SER A 203 9.97 -2.03 6.55
N ILE A 204 9.28 -0.98 6.12
CA ILE A 204 9.79 0.37 6.08
C ILE A 204 8.71 1.36 6.52
N ALA A 205 9.14 2.42 7.20
CA ALA A 205 8.33 3.58 7.51
C ALA A 205 9.09 4.85 7.15
N LEU A 206 8.35 5.84 6.63
CA LEU A 206 8.82 7.20 6.42
C LEU A 206 8.09 8.13 7.39
N THR A 207 8.85 8.93 8.12
CA THR A 207 8.33 9.91 9.07
C THR A 207 8.06 11.27 8.40
N THR A 208 7.27 12.13 9.06
CA THR A 208 6.90 13.46 8.58
C THR A 208 8.08 14.42 8.42
N ASP A 209 9.17 14.20 9.14
CA ASP A 209 10.43 14.95 9.04
C ASP A 209 11.39 14.35 7.99
N GLY A 210 10.97 13.30 7.30
CA GLY A 210 11.70 12.70 6.18
C GLY A 210 12.73 11.65 6.57
N ALA A 211 12.72 11.18 7.83
CA ALA A 211 13.56 10.06 8.24
C ALA A 211 12.95 8.71 7.81
N VAL A 212 13.81 7.79 7.38
CA VAL A 212 13.41 6.45 6.95
C VAL A 212 13.85 5.43 8.00
N PHE A 213 12.93 4.58 8.41
CA PHE A 213 13.17 3.47 9.34
C PHE A 213 12.86 2.15 8.66
N THR A 214 13.73 1.17 8.84
CA THR A 214 13.56 -0.18 8.28
C THR A 214 13.79 -1.25 9.35
N TRP A 215 13.11 -2.39 9.21
CA TRP A 215 13.29 -3.57 10.07
C TRP A 215 12.88 -4.86 9.33
N GLY A 216 13.17 -6.01 9.91
CA GLY A 216 12.93 -7.34 9.35
C GLY A 216 14.18 -8.00 8.77
N ARG A 217 14.03 -8.76 7.69
CA ARG A 217 15.10 -9.51 6.99
C ARG A 217 16.14 -8.57 6.36
N ASN A 218 17.42 -8.91 6.53
CA ASN A 218 18.55 -8.10 6.06
C ASN A 218 19.68 -8.92 5.39
N ASP A 219 19.43 -10.18 5.04
CA ASP A 219 20.45 -11.07 4.44
C ASP A 219 20.93 -10.65 3.04
N LYS A 220 20.31 -9.62 2.44
CA LYS A 220 20.73 -8.98 1.18
C LYS A 220 21.01 -7.48 1.34
N GLY A 221 21.07 -6.97 2.57
CA GLY A 221 21.22 -5.54 2.83
C GLY A 221 19.94 -4.73 2.59
N GLN A 222 18.76 -5.36 2.63
CA GLN A 222 17.47 -4.71 2.34
C GLN A 222 17.17 -3.52 3.27
N LEU A 223 17.78 -3.49 4.46
CA LEU A 223 17.54 -2.46 5.47
C LEU A 223 18.47 -1.23 5.34
N GLY A 224 19.61 -1.34 4.65
CA GLY A 224 20.47 -0.19 4.37
C GLY A 224 21.19 0.49 5.56
N HIS A 225 21.10 -0.05 6.77
CA HIS A 225 21.74 0.53 7.97
C HIS A 225 22.87 -0.34 8.57
N THR A 226 23.33 -1.37 7.86
CA THR A 226 24.46 -2.21 8.28
C THR A 226 25.47 -2.35 7.15
N SER A 227 26.76 -2.15 7.46
CA SER A 227 27.87 -2.26 6.51
C SER A 227 28.47 -3.67 6.43
N SER A 228 28.20 -4.53 7.40
CA SER A 228 28.57 -5.96 7.38
C SER A 228 27.31 -6.82 7.37
N GLY A 229 27.31 -7.90 6.59
CA GLY A 229 26.21 -8.87 6.51
C GLY A 229 25.98 -9.70 7.79
N ASP A 230 26.54 -9.26 8.92
CA ASP A 230 26.56 -10.01 10.18
C ASP A 230 25.18 -10.02 10.85
N ALA A 231 24.41 -8.93 10.70
CA ALA A 231 23.05 -8.85 11.19
C ALA A 231 22.05 -9.31 10.11
N LYS A 232 21.67 -10.59 10.14
CA LYS A 232 20.73 -11.19 9.17
C LYS A 232 19.30 -10.65 9.29
N SER A 233 18.92 -10.06 10.43
CA SER A 233 17.61 -9.45 10.64
C SER A 233 17.65 -8.40 11.76
N ALA A 234 16.76 -7.42 11.71
CA ALA A 234 16.54 -6.43 12.76
C ALA A 234 15.09 -6.49 13.25
N ARG A 235 14.86 -6.68 14.56
CA ARG A 235 13.51 -6.74 15.16
C ARG A 235 13.03 -5.41 15.74
N VAL A 236 13.77 -4.34 15.47
CA VAL A 236 13.47 -2.98 15.91
C VAL A 236 13.60 -2.03 14.73
N PRO A 237 12.69 -1.05 14.56
CA PRO A 237 12.82 -0.04 13.53
C PRO A 237 14.12 0.73 13.72
N THR A 238 14.99 0.66 12.73
CA THR A 238 16.31 1.30 12.76
C THR A 238 16.36 2.35 11.67
N GLN A 239 16.80 3.56 12.01
CA GLN A 239 16.93 4.65 11.05
C GLN A 239 18.00 4.30 10.01
N VAL A 240 17.71 4.52 8.73
CA VAL A 240 18.68 4.40 7.65
C VAL A 240 19.60 5.62 7.69
N PRO A 241 20.92 5.45 7.94
CA PRO A 241 21.84 6.57 8.09
C PRO A 241 22.18 7.19 6.73
N GLY A 242 22.59 8.47 6.74
CA GLY A 242 23.15 9.15 5.57
C GLY A 242 22.13 9.54 4.49
N LEU A 243 20.84 9.32 4.71
CA LEU A 243 19.79 9.81 3.83
C LEU A 243 19.47 11.30 4.13
N PRO A 244 19.20 12.11 3.10
CA PRO A 244 18.60 13.44 3.27
C PRO A 244 17.14 13.31 3.72
N SER A 245 16.43 14.43 3.84
CA SER A 245 15.00 14.41 4.16
C SER A 245 14.21 13.82 2.97
N ILE A 246 13.67 12.62 3.16
CA ILE A 246 12.97 11.87 2.12
C ILE A 246 11.49 12.30 2.03
N GLU A 247 10.99 12.40 0.80
CA GLU A 247 9.57 12.72 0.57
C GLU A 247 8.71 11.47 0.39
N THR A 248 9.24 10.45 -0.28
CA THR A 248 8.49 9.22 -0.53
C THR A 248 9.39 7.99 -0.58
N ILE A 249 8.80 6.85 -0.22
CA ILE A 249 9.44 5.54 -0.22
C ILE A 249 8.71 4.59 -1.17
N PHE A 250 9.44 3.64 -1.76
CA PHE A 250 8.89 2.56 -2.55
C PHE A 250 9.53 1.24 -2.11
N THR A 251 8.70 0.19 -2.05
CA THR A 251 9.16 -1.17 -1.72
C THR A 251 8.90 -2.11 -2.88
N ALA A 252 9.93 -2.86 -3.23
CA ALA A 252 9.83 -4.04 -4.07
C ALA A 252 10.06 -5.30 -3.21
N TYR A 253 9.99 -6.47 -3.85
CA TYR A 253 10.12 -7.76 -3.18
C TYR A 253 11.38 -7.85 -2.31
N ASN A 254 12.56 -7.56 -2.87
CA ASN A 254 13.85 -7.64 -2.17
C ASN A 254 14.58 -6.30 -2.06
N ALA A 255 13.95 -5.19 -2.46
CA ALA A 255 14.61 -3.91 -2.57
C ALA A 255 13.76 -2.79 -1.96
N THR A 256 14.46 -1.86 -1.36
CA THR A 256 13.90 -0.64 -0.76
C THR A 256 14.46 0.55 -1.52
N PHE A 257 13.59 1.43 -2.00
CA PHE A 257 13.97 2.67 -2.65
C PHE A 257 13.42 3.85 -1.85
N ALA A 258 14.27 4.85 -1.60
CA ALA A 258 13.88 6.13 -1.06
C ALA A 258 14.12 7.18 -2.14
N VAL A 259 13.11 8.03 -2.39
CA VAL A 259 13.20 9.07 -3.41
C VAL A 259 13.04 10.43 -2.72
N GLU A 260 14.07 11.24 -2.85
CA GLU A 260 14.04 12.67 -2.58
C GLU A 260 13.52 13.39 -3.84
N PHE A 261 12.54 14.28 -3.70
CA PHE A 261 12.35 15.31 -4.72
C PHE A 261 13.24 16.49 -4.35
N ALA A 262 14.15 16.87 -5.25
CA ALA A 262 14.72 18.20 -5.17
C ALA A 262 13.55 19.19 -5.24
N GLN A 263 13.47 20.15 -4.30
CA GLN A 263 12.50 21.24 -4.39
C GLN A 263 12.53 21.78 -5.82
N ALA A 264 11.35 21.97 -6.42
CA ALA A 264 11.24 22.57 -7.74
C ALA A 264 12.07 23.86 -7.74
N VAL A 265 13.21 23.87 -8.45
CA VAL A 265 14.01 25.07 -8.61
C VAL A 265 13.11 26.05 -9.34
N ALA A 266 12.71 27.11 -8.64
CA ALA A 266 11.91 28.16 -9.24
C ALA A 266 12.69 28.67 -10.46
N LEU A 267 12.13 28.45 -11.66
CA LEU A 267 12.72 28.99 -12.88
C LEU A 267 12.86 30.50 -12.69
N PRO A 268 14.00 31.11 -13.05
CA PRO A 268 14.16 32.55 -12.97
C PRO A 268 13.00 33.21 -13.69
N LYS A 269 12.33 34.14 -13.01
CA LYS A 269 11.21 34.89 -13.59
C LYS A 269 11.74 35.58 -14.85
N VAL A 270 11.27 35.16 -16.01
CA VAL A 270 11.54 35.87 -17.26
C VAL A 270 10.72 37.16 -17.20
N ASP A 271 11.38 38.26 -16.84
CA ASP A 271 10.76 39.58 -16.87
C ASP A 271 10.37 39.93 -18.30
N LYS A 272 9.07 39.77 -18.62
CA LYS A 272 8.48 40.16 -19.91
C LYS A 272 8.61 41.66 -20.21
N ALA A 273 9.09 42.46 -19.26
CA ALA A 273 9.34 43.89 -19.42
C ALA A 273 10.57 44.22 -20.27
N ALA A 274 11.50 43.28 -20.49
CA ALA A 274 12.68 43.52 -21.34
C ALA A 274 12.44 43.30 -22.84
N ALA A 275 11.34 42.64 -23.22
CA ALA A 275 11.04 42.30 -24.62
C ALA A 275 10.33 43.41 -25.42
N THR A 276 9.98 44.55 -24.80
CA THR A 276 9.22 45.64 -25.46
C THR A 276 10.01 46.93 -25.67
N LYS A 277 11.33 46.96 -25.39
CA LYS A 277 12.19 48.13 -25.69
C LYS A 277 13.35 47.77 -26.62
N LYS A 278 13.05 47.69 -27.91
CA LYS A 278 13.93 47.88 -29.11
C LYS A 278 13.09 47.37 -30.29
N THR A 279 12.41 48.20 -31.07
CA THR A 279 13.01 49.01 -32.15
C THR A 279 12.04 50.12 -32.61
N LYS A 280 12.43 51.39 -32.45
CA LYS A 280 11.93 52.51 -33.27
C LYS A 280 13.14 53.06 -34.06
N GLY A 281 12.98 53.22 -35.37
CA GLY A 281 13.96 53.77 -36.33
C GLY A 281 14.66 52.67 -37.13
N ASN A 282 14.71 52.64 -38.47
CA ASN A 282 14.50 53.67 -39.49
C ASN A 282 13.79 53.07 -40.71
N ALA A 283 12.87 53.84 -41.30
CA ALA A 283 12.30 53.54 -42.61
C ALA A 283 13.35 53.75 -43.71
N VAL A 284 13.67 52.71 -44.46
CA VAL A 284 14.44 52.80 -45.71
C VAL A 284 13.44 52.77 -46.87
N LYS A 285 13.45 53.84 -47.68
CA LYS A 285 12.65 53.98 -48.91
C LYS A 285 13.02 52.90 -49.93
N ALA A 286 12.01 52.25 -50.50
CA ALA A 286 12.14 51.32 -51.62
C ALA A 286 12.51 52.05 -52.93
N PRO A 287 13.37 51.47 -53.80
CA PRO A 287 13.67 52.03 -55.11
C PRO A 287 12.59 51.66 -56.15
N PRO A 288 12.41 52.48 -57.21
CA PRO A 288 11.32 52.33 -58.16
C PRO A 288 11.54 51.17 -59.15
N ALA A 289 10.46 50.45 -59.45
CA ALA A 289 10.43 49.36 -60.42
C ALA A 289 10.68 49.86 -61.85
N LYS A 290 11.75 49.36 -62.49
CA LYS A 290 11.95 49.49 -63.94
C LYS A 290 11.21 48.36 -64.66
N ARG A 291 10.22 48.74 -65.48
CA ARG A 291 9.48 47.89 -66.41
C ARG A 291 10.29 47.77 -67.71
N SER A 292 10.87 46.61 -68.02
CA SER A 292 11.45 46.35 -69.34
C SER A 292 10.39 45.74 -70.26
N LYS A 293 10.03 46.48 -71.32
CA LYS A 293 9.39 45.92 -72.51
C LYS A 293 10.45 45.23 -73.36
N LYS A 294 10.26 43.95 -73.66
CA LYS A 294 10.25 43.39 -75.02
C LYS A 294 9.74 41.96 -74.94
#